data_AF-A0A9W6S6H6-F1
#
_entry.id   AF-A0A9W6S6H6-F1
#
_cell.length_a   1.000
_cell.length_b   1.000
_cell.length_c   1.000
_cell.angle_alpha   90.00
_cell.angle_beta   90.00
_cell.angle_gamma   90.00
#
_symmetry.space_group_name_H-M   'P 1'
#
loop_
_entity.id
_entity.type
_entity.pdbx_description
1 polymer ?
#
loop_
_entity_poly.entity_id
_entity_poly.type
_entity_poly.pdbx_seq_one_letter_code
_entity_poly.pdbx_strand_id
1 'polypeptide(L)'
;MASDLTKIVASLRRSPVYVAPSLTAAVPEPQRLVAAVKAAPVPVFTVIVPLAAGGEFPDAEHLADAVHRRLRRDCVILTLDEGSPNDISAQEYGVDRDAIQAAGAVNLDPALDSASLTDRLIRCVQLITSGQAHAEYEKQSKALDERIRGPRRQDGRSGGHTAAYAVGGGSVAVAAVAALAVWRWRRTRVVRRRPRPVLTDARSAASLREHAQAELVRLGEALDDAQGDAGRLREALDAYSAAGKALDAARTVPDLAGVLVLIDMGHDASEAARGGRGPTPLCFFNPLHGDGPVAVRWRAVGGRERITVRACAACAKAVRARETPDVLRDGATPYYEVDPARSVWATTGYGQFRGDLVQRVLRGDLRRR
;
A
#
# COMPACT_ATOMS: atom_id res chain seq x y z
N MET A 1 -23.53 22.22 -14.95
CA MET A 1 -22.65 22.62 -13.84
C MET A 1 -21.22 22.24 -14.23
N ALA A 2 -20.24 23.14 -14.12
CA ALA A 2 -18.85 22.79 -14.41
C ALA A 2 -18.35 21.79 -13.35
N SER A 3 -17.70 20.70 -13.77
CA SER A 3 -17.11 19.71 -12.85
C SER A 3 -16.08 20.37 -11.93
N ASP A 4 -15.88 19.84 -10.72
CA ASP A 4 -15.00 20.48 -9.75
C ASP A 4 -13.55 20.52 -10.24
N LEU A 5 -13.13 19.55 -11.05
CA LEU A 5 -11.84 19.60 -11.77
C LEU A 5 -11.66 20.90 -12.58
N THR A 6 -12.71 21.33 -13.29
CA THR A 6 -12.63 22.51 -14.16
C THR A 6 -12.41 23.78 -13.34
N LYS A 7 -13.05 23.88 -12.17
CA LYS A 7 -12.89 25.02 -11.24
C LYS A 7 -11.49 25.02 -10.63
N ILE A 8 -11.01 23.86 -10.18
CA ILE A 8 -9.66 23.68 -9.62
C ILE A 8 -8.62 24.17 -10.62
N VAL A 9 -8.63 23.63 -11.84
CA VAL A 9 -7.65 23.96 -12.88
C VAL A 9 -7.73 25.44 -13.29
N ALA A 10 -8.93 26.01 -13.40
CA ALA A 10 -9.10 27.43 -13.68
C ALA A 10 -8.51 28.32 -12.58
N SER A 11 -8.60 27.90 -11.31
CA SER A 11 -7.96 28.59 -10.19
C SER A 11 -6.43 28.42 -10.22
N LEU A 12 -5.93 27.21 -10.47
CA LEU A 12 -4.50 26.90 -10.49
C LEU A 12 -3.72 27.67 -11.57
N ARG A 13 -4.40 28.04 -12.67
CA ARG A 13 -3.84 28.92 -13.71
C ARG A 13 -3.59 30.36 -13.22
N ARG A 14 -4.27 30.80 -12.16
CA ARG A 14 -4.15 32.16 -11.59
C ARG A 14 -3.31 32.19 -10.31
N SER A 15 -3.40 31.15 -9.49
CA SER A 15 -2.68 31.02 -8.22
C SER A 15 -2.22 29.58 -8.06
N PRO A 16 -0.98 29.31 -7.62
CA PRO A 16 -0.48 27.95 -7.51
C PRO A 16 -1.12 27.16 -6.35
N VAL A 17 -1.95 27.79 -5.53
CA VAL A 17 -2.65 27.17 -4.40
C VAL A 17 -4.15 27.26 -4.63
N TYR A 18 -4.84 26.12 -4.53
CA TYR A 18 -6.28 26.01 -4.48
C TYR A 18 -6.71 25.36 -3.17
N VAL A 19 -7.63 25.99 -2.45
CA VAL A 19 -8.25 25.44 -1.24
C VAL A 19 -9.75 25.43 -1.43
N ALA A 20 -10.39 24.27 -1.25
CA ALA A 20 -11.84 24.15 -1.29
C ALA A 20 -12.47 25.04 -0.20
N PRO A 21 -13.65 25.64 -0.47
CA PRO A 21 -14.34 26.47 0.53
C PRO A 21 -14.55 25.76 1.87
N SER A 22 -14.83 24.45 1.85
CA SER A 22 -15.02 23.62 3.04
C SER A 22 -13.75 23.44 3.90
N LEU A 23 -12.56 23.65 3.34
CA LEU A 23 -11.27 23.46 4.01
C LEU A 23 -10.51 24.76 4.24
N THR A 24 -11.14 25.91 4.01
CA THR A 24 -10.48 27.22 4.19
C THR A 24 -10.05 27.43 5.66
N ALA A 25 -10.83 26.96 6.63
CA ALA A 25 -10.48 27.02 8.04
C ALA A 25 -9.28 26.14 8.42
N ALA A 26 -9.00 25.08 7.65
CA ALA A 26 -7.88 24.17 7.90
C ALA A 26 -6.54 24.76 7.41
N VAL A 27 -6.57 25.74 6.50
CA VAL A 27 -5.38 26.38 5.92
C VAL A 27 -5.37 27.87 6.31
N PRO A 28 -4.99 28.21 7.56
CA PRO A 28 -4.87 29.60 7.99
C PRO A 28 -3.76 30.32 7.20
N GLU A 29 -3.94 31.61 6.92
CA GLU A 29 -2.94 32.44 6.22
C GLU A 29 -2.45 31.86 4.87
N PRO A 30 -3.34 31.52 3.91
CA PRO A 30 -2.96 30.87 2.65
C PRO A 30 -1.98 31.70 1.81
N GLN A 31 -1.86 33.02 2.05
CA GLN A 31 -0.88 33.87 1.37
C GLN A 31 0.56 33.46 1.67
N ARG A 32 0.86 32.99 2.89
CA ARG A 32 2.20 32.49 3.26
C ARG A 32 2.56 31.24 2.46
N LEU A 33 1.60 30.34 2.28
CA LEU A 33 1.76 29.15 1.45
C LEU A 33 1.98 29.53 -0.01
N VAL A 34 1.19 30.46 -0.55
CA VAL A 34 1.37 30.97 -1.93
C VAL A 34 2.76 31.56 -2.12
N ALA A 35 3.27 32.33 -1.16
CA ALA A 35 4.62 32.89 -1.23
C ALA A 35 5.70 31.80 -1.24
N ALA A 36 5.60 30.81 -0.36
CA ALA A 36 6.54 29.68 -0.31
C ALA A 36 6.54 28.88 -1.62
N VAL A 37 5.35 28.57 -2.15
CA VAL A 37 5.18 27.82 -3.40
C VAL A 37 5.74 28.58 -4.60
N LYS A 38 5.57 29.91 -4.66
CA LYS A 38 6.13 30.75 -5.73
C LYS A 38 7.65 30.87 -5.68
N ALA A 39 8.25 30.71 -4.50
CA ALA A 39 9.70 30.77 -4.34
C ALA A 39 10.41 29.46 -4.75
N ALA A 40 9.66 28.38 -5.00
CA ALA A 40 10.22 27.10 -5.38
C ALA A 40 10.87 27.17 -6.79
N PRO A 41 12.01 26.49 -7.00
CA PRO A 41 12.74 26.50 -8.27
C PRO A 41 12.04 25.71 -9.38
N VAL A 42 11.00 24.95 -9.02
CA VAL A 42 10.13 24.23 -9.96
C VAL A 42 8.68 24.64 -9.72
N PRO A 43 7.82 24.54 -10.74
CA PRO A 43 6.37 24.59 -10.58
C PRO A 43 5.85 23.68 -9.46
N VAL A 44 5.46 24.25 -8.33
CA VAL A 44 4.71 23.52 -7.29
C VAL A 44 3.26 24.01 -7.29
N PHE A 45 2.32 23.08 -7.21
CA PHE A 45 0.90 23.35 -7.03
C PHE A 45 0.40 22.70 -5.77
N THR A 46 -0.50 23.36 -5.05
CA THR A 46 -1.13 22.79 -3.86
C THR A 46 -2.65 22.77 -4.05
N VAL A 47 -3.26 21.59 -3.95
CA VAL A 47 -4.68 21.37 -4.18
C VAL A 47 -5.28 20.72 -2.92
N ILE A 48 -5.97 21.53 -2.13
CA ILE A 48 -6.57 21.11 -0.87
C ILE A 48 -8.08 20.98 -1.07
N VAL A 49 -8.54 19.75 -1.28
CA VAL A 49 -9.96 19.41 -1.43
C VAL A 49 -10.29 18.20 -0.56
N PRO A 50 -11.53 18.07 -0.07
CA PRO A 50 -11.91 16.85 0.64
C PRO A 50 -11.92 15.68 -0.33
N LEU A 51 -11.13 14.66 -0.02
CA LEU A 51 -11.16 13.38 -0.72
C LEU A 51 -12.07 12.43 0.05
N ALA A 52 -12.94 11.74 -0.68
CA ALA A 52 -13.84 10.75 -0.11
C ALA A 52 -13.95 9.59 -1.09
N ALA A 53 -13.95 8.36 -0.55
CA ALA A 53 -14.23 7.17 -1.32
C ALA A 53 -15.59 7.31 -2.01
N GLY A 54 -15.61 7.28 -3.35
CA GLY A 54 -16.80 7.48 -4.19
C GLY A 54 -17.06 8.92 -4.69
N GLY A 55 -16.17 9.88 -4.39
CA GLY A 55 -16.21 11.25 -4.94
C GLY A 55 -15.68 11.37 -6.38
N GLU A 56 -15.67 12.59 -6.94
CA GLU A 56 -15.08 12.87 -8.28
C GLU A 56 -13.61 12.46 -8.36
N PHE A 57 -12.90 12.47 -7.21
CA PHE A 57 -11.54 11.99 -7.06
C PHE A 57 -11.49 10.99 -5.89
N PRO A 58 -11.21 9.70 -6.14
CA PRO A 58 -11.24 8.68 -5.10
C PRO A 58 -10.05 8.77 -4.12
N ASP A 59 -8.89 9.27 -4.58
CA ASP A 59 -7.67 9.40 -3.78
C ASP A 59 -6.79 10.57 -4.28
N ALA A 60 -5.71 10.82 -3.55
CA ALA A 60 -4.76 11.90 -3.82
C ALA A 60 -4.07 11.79 -5.19
N GLU A 61 -3.76 10.56 -5.62
CA GLU A 61 -3.09 10.28 -6.89
C GLU A 61 -3.99 10.62 -8.08
N HIS A 62 -5.24 10.16 -8.07
CA HIS A 62 -6.21 10.43 -9.13
C HIS A 62 -6.53 11.92 -9.27
N LEU A 63 -6.60 12.66 -8.16
CA LEU A 63 -6.75 14.12 -8.19
C LEU A 63 -5.53 14.78 -8.85
N ALA A 64 -4.32 14.44 -8.40
CA ALA A 64 -3.09 15.00 -8.94
C ALA A 64 -2.96 14.71 -10.44
N ASP A 65 -3.28 13.50 -10.86
CA ASP A 65 -3.29 13.06 -12.25
C ASP A 65 -4.28 13.85 -13.10
N ALA A 66 -5.51 14.01 -12.62
CA ALA A 66 -6.55 14.75 -13.31
C ALA A 66 -6.16 16.22 -13.50
N VAL A 67 -5.57 16.83 -12.46
CA VAL A 67 -5.04 18.21 -12.50
C VAL A 67 -3.87 18.32 -13.47
N HIS A 68 -2.89 17.42 -13.37
CA HIS A 68 -1.71 17.41 -14.25
C HIS A 68 -2.09 17.25 -15.72
N ARG A 69 -2.98 16.31 -16.08
CA ARG A 69 -3.46 16.12 -17.47
C ARG A 69 -4.09 17.39 -18.08
N ARG A 70 -4.62 18.27 -17.24
CA ARG A 70 -5.25 19.54 -17.66
C ARG A 70 -4.30 20.72 -17.67
N LEU A 71 -3.28 20.71 -16.80
CA LEU A 71 -2.22 21.72 -16.75
C LEU A 71 -1.14 21.47 -17.82
N ARG A 72 -0.84 20.21 -18.14
CA ARG A 72 0.14 19.77 -19.15
C ARG A 72 1.49 20.46 -19.02
N ARG A 73 2.02 20.50 -17.80
CA ARG A 73 3.33 21.09 -17.50
C ARG A 73 4.03 20.28 -16.42
N ASP A 74 5.35 20.25 -16.51
CA ASP A 74 6.18 19.64 -15.49
C ASP A 74 5.99 20.37 -14.16
N CYS A 75 5.62 19.63 -13.11
CA CYS A 75 5.30 20.19 -11.81
C CYS A 75 5.28 19.15 -10.70
N VAL A 76 5.35 19.66 -9.47
CA VAL A 76 4.97 18.93 -8.26
C VAL A 76 3.55 19.32 -7.88
N ILE A 77 2.71 18.35 -7.55
CA ILE A 77 1.37 18.58 -7.02
C ILE A 77 1.31 18.06 -5.58
N LEU A 78 1.00 18.93 -4.64
CA LEU A 78 0.76 18.64 -3.23
C LEU A 78 -0.74 18.58 -2.95
N THR A 79 -1.18 17.52 -2.29
CA THR A 79 -2.58 17.30 -1.90
C THR A 79 -2.64 16.75 -0.46
N LEU A 80 -3.85 16.46 0.03
CA LEU A 80 -4.05 15.72 1.27
C LEU A 80 -4.31 14.25 0.96
N ASP A 81 -3.92 13.37 1.87
CA ASP A 81 -4.19 11.94 1.80
C ASP A 81 -5.66 11.63 2.19
N GLU A 82 -6.29 10.70 1.49
CA GLU A 82 -7.68 10.30 1.74
C GLU A 82 -7.85 9.47 3.03
N GLY A 83 -6.84 8.69 3.42
CA GLY A 83 -6.85 7.85 4.61
C GLY A 83 -6.47 8.60 5.88
N SER A 84 -5.69 9.65 5.73
CA SER A 84 -5.28 10.58 6.78
C SER A 84 -5.45 12.03 6.28
N PRO A 85 -6.59 12.70 6.51
CA PRO A 85 -6.87 14.03 5.95
C PRO A 85 -5.95 15.15 6.44
N ASN A 86 -5.04 14.87 7.37
CA ASN A 86 -3.99 15.79 7.79
C ASN A 86 -2.62 15.48 7.17
N ASP A 87 -2.46 14.32 6.53
CA ASP A 87 -1.21 13.92 5.90
C ASP A 87 -1.10 14.50 4.50
N ILE A 88 0.10 14.96 4.17
CA ILE A 88 0.39 15.54 2.87
C ILE A 88 0.74 14.40 1.92
N SER A 89 0.15 14.43 0.73
CA SER A 89 0.54 13.60 -0.41
C SER A 89 1.21 14.49 -1.46
N ALA A 90 2.17 13.93 -2.19
CA ALA A 90 2.91 14.63 -3.23
C ALA A 90 3.06 13.74 -4.46
N GLN A 91 2.93 14.33 -5.64
CA GLN A 91 3.17 13.70 -6.92
C GLN A 91 4.09 14.56 -7.78
N GLU A 92 4.99 13.92 -8.51
CA GLU A 92 5.95 14.58 -9.40
C GLU A 92 5.67 14.22 -10.84
N TYR A 93 5.60 15.23 -11.70
CA TYR A 93 5.37 15.08 -13.12
C TYR A 93 6.47 15.81 -13.88
N GLY A 94 7.33 15.08 -14.59
CA GLY A 94 8.40 15.66 -15.40
C GLY A 94 9.50 16.40 -14.61
N VAL A 95 9.47 16.31 -13.28
CA VAL A 95 10.48 16.87 -12.37
C VAL A 95 10.94 15.79 -11.40
N ASP A 96 12.16 15.94 -10.88
CA ASP A 96 12.72 15.08 -9.83
C ASP A 96 13.19 15.97 -8.68
N ARG A 97 12.43 16.00 -7.59
CA ARG A 97 12.67 16.85 -6.42
C ARG A 97 12.39 16.14 -5.09
N ASP A 98 12.35 14.81 -5.11
CA ASP A 98 12.08 14.00 -3.92
C ASP A 98 10.80 14.47 -3.17
N ALA A 99 9.79 14.97 -3.87
CA ALA A 99 8.60 15.57 -3.25
C ALA A 99 7.80 14.56 -2.42
N ILE A 100 7.79 13.29 -2.82
CA ILE A 100 7.18 12.20 -2.06
C ILE A 100 7.91 12.03 -0.70
N GLN A 101 9.23 12.14 -0.70
CA GLN A 101 10.07 12.05 0.49
C GLN A 101 9.91 13.32 1.35
N ALA A 102 9.74 14.50 0.74
CA ALA A 102 9.46 15.74 1.47
C ALA A 102 8.12 15.64 2.24
N ALA A 103 7.07 15.16 1.58
CA ALA A 103 5.77 14.91 2.21
C ALA A 103 5.89 13.86 3.32
N GLY A 104 6.58 12.74 3.05
CA GLY A 104 6.85 11.70 4.04
C GLY A 104 7.62 12.22 5.26
N ALA A 105 8.64 13.06 5.06
CA ALA A 105 9.44 13.62 6.15
C ALA A 105 8.58 14.50 7.06
N VAL A 106 7.69 15.31 6.48
CA VAL A 106 6.74 16.14 7.23
C VAL A 106 5.72 15.30 7.98
N ASN A 107 5.18 14.24 7.37
CA ASN A 107 4.19 13.37 8.03
C ASN A 107 4.79 12.49 9.14
N LEU A 108 6.11 12.22 9.09
CA LEU A 108 6.81 11.42 10.10
C LEU A 108 7.38 12.24 11.26
N ASP A 109 7.44 13.57 11.12
CA ASP A 109 8.05 14.47 12.11
C ASP A 109 7.05 14.80 13.23
N PRO A 110 7.23 14.25 14.44
CA PRO A 110 6.32 14.50 15.56
C PRO A 110 6.33 15.96 16.03
N ALA A 111 7.36 16.74 15.69
CA ALA A 111 7.37 18.18 15.98
C ALA A 111 6.29 18.93 15.19
N LEU A 112 5.80 18.35 14.10
CA LEU A 112 4.78 18.94 13.23
C LEU A 112 3.37 18.40 13.50
N ASP A 113 3.19 17.47 14.43
CA ASP A 113 1.86 16.92 14.80
C ASP A 113 0.90 18.02 15.30
N SER A 114 1.45 19.04 15.97
CA SER A 114 0.70 20.20 16.47
C SER A 114 0.77 21.43 15.55
N ALA A 115 1.55 21.35 14.47
CA ALA A 115 1.70 22.45 13.53
C ALA A 115 0.45 22.62 12.66
N SER A 116 0.20 23.85 12.22
CA SER A 116 -0.90 24.10 11.28
C SER A 116 -0.63 23.41 9.94
N LEU A 117 -1.70 23.07 9.20
CA LEU A 117 -1.55 22.48 7.86
C LEU A 117 -0.78 23.42 6.91
N THR A 118 -0.94 24.73 7.06
CA THR A 118 -0.15 25.74 6.34
C THR A 118 1.34 25.60 6.63
N ASP A 119 1.73 25.49 7.90
CA ASP A 119 3.15 25.35 8.27
C ASP A 119 3.73 24.01 7.78
N ARG A 120 2.95 22.93 7.85
CA ARG A 120 3.34 21.62 7.30
C ARG A 120 3.56 21.68 5.79
N LEU A 121 2.64 22.31 5.05
CA LEU A 121 2.75 22.49 3.60
C LEU A 121 3.95 23.37 3.23
N ILE A 122 4.19 24.46 3.98
CA ILE A 122 5.37 25.32 3.80
C ILE A 122 6.65 24.51 4.05
N ARG A 123 6.69 23.69 5.11
CA ARG A 123 7.84 22.84 5.41
C ARG A 123 8.11 21.83 4.30
N CYS A 124 7.06 21.25 3.72
CA CYS A 124 7.17 20.36 2.56
C CYS A 124 7.80 21.08 1.36
N VAL A 125 7.30 22.27 1.02
CA VAL A 125 7.84 23.10 -0.07
C VAL A 125 9.30 23.50 0.17
N GLN A 126 9.68 23.79 1.42
CA GLN A 126 11.05 24.08 1.79
C GLN A 126 11.99 22.89 1.55
N LEU A 127 11.55 21.67 1.89
CA LEU A 127 12.33 20.45 1.65
C LEU A 127 12.50 20.14 0.15
N ILE A 128 11.44 20.36 -0.64
CA ILE A 128 11.48 20.28 -2.12
C ILE A 128 12.47 21.30 -2.68
N THR A 129 12.46 22.51 -2.14
CA THR A 129 13.32 23.61 -2.59
C THR A 129 14.78 23.42 -2.20
N SER A 130 15.05 22.91 -1.00
CA SER A 130 16.42 22.74 -0.50
C SER A 130 17.12 21.50 -1.04
N GLY A 131 16.39 20.55 -1.64
CA GLY A 131 16.92 19.26 -2.08
C GLY A 131 17.32 18.33 -0.92
N GLN A 132 16.86 18.63 0.30
CA GLN A 132 17.16 17.84 1.51
C GLN A 132 16.06 16.83 1.86
N ALA A 133 15.03 16.73 1.02
CA ALA A 133 13.86 15.89 1.25
C ALA A 133 14.22 14.44 1.59
N HIS A 134 15.11 13.81 0.82
CA HIS A 134 15.55 12.43 1.07
C HIS A 134 16.26 12.27 2.42
N ALA A 135 17.19 13.17 2.75
CA ALA A 135 17.97 13.10 3.98
C ALA A 135 17.10 13.32 5.23
N GLU A 136 16.15 14.26 5.18
CA GLU A 136 15.22 14.49 6.28
C GLU A 136 14.25 13.31 6.44
N TYR A 137 13.75 12.75 5.34
CA TYR A 137 12.91 11.54 5.39
C TYR A 137 13.62 10.37 6.08
N GLU A 138 14.86 10.08 5.70
CA GLU A 138 15.67 9.02 6.32
C GLU A 138 15.89 9.26 7.82
N LYS A 139 16.17 10.50 8.21
CA LYS A 139 16.31 10.89 9.61
C LYS A 139 15.03 10.64 10.40
N GLN A 140 13.88 11.11 9.90
CA GLN A 140 12.60 10.96 10.59
C GLN A 140 12.14 9.49 10.64
N SER A 141 12.37 8.74 9.56
CA SER A 141 12.12 7.30 9.51
C SER A 141 12.92 6.53 10.55
N LYS A 142 14.23 6.81 10.69
CA LYS A 142 15.08 6.21 11.75
C LYS A 142 14.59 6.55 13.15
N ALA A 143 14.25 7.81 13.39
CA ALA A 143 13.72 8.23 14.68
C ALA A 143 12.39 7.54 15.02
N LEU A 144 11.50 7.35 14.02
CA LEU A 144 10.27 6.57 14.20
C LEU A 144 10.58 5.10 14.52
N ASP A 145 11.49 4.48 13.77
CA ASP A 145 11.92 3.10 13.97
C ASP A 145 12.47 2.88 15.40
N GLU A 146 13.26 3.81 15.92
CA GLU A 146 13.79 3.79 17.29
C GLU A 146 12.67 3.93 18.34
N ARG A 147 11.68 4.80 18.11
CA ARG A 147 10.50 4.93 18.99
C ARG A 147 9.67 3.65 19.03
N ILE A 148 9.43 3.04 17.86
CA ILE A 148 8.65 1.79 17.75
C ILE A 148 9.41 0.62 18.40
N ARG A 149 10.75 0.59 18.29
CA ARG A 149 11.61 -0.46 18.85
C ARG A 149 12.05 -0.22 20.30
N GLY A 150 11.47 0.76 21.01
CA GLY A 150 11.83 1.15 22.37
C GLY A 150 12.03 -0.04 23.33
N PRO A 151 12.92 0.09 24.33
CA PRO A 151 13.45 -1.03 25.08
C PRO A 151 12.34 -1.81 25.77
N ARG A 152 12.30 -3.12 25.50
CA ARG A 152 11.52 -4.08 26.28
C ARG A 152 11.98 -3.94 27.73
N ARG A 153 11.17 -3.36 28.61
CA ARG A 153 11.40 -3.35 30.07
C ARG A 153 11.65 -4.80 30.51
N GLN A 154 12.92 -5.11 30.72
CA GLN A 154 13.36 -6.33 31.36
C GLN A 154 13.39 -5.98 32.84
N ASP A 155 12.33 -6.34 33.56
CA ASP A 155 12.40 -6.43 35.03
C ASP A 155 13.38 -7.57 35.34
N GLY A 156 14.65 -7.20 35.46
CA GLY A 156 15.79 -8.09 35.63
C GLY A 156 16.59 -7.68 36.85
N ARG A 157 16.00 -7.98 38.00
CA ARG A 157 16.61 -8.21 39.32
C ARG A 157 18.13 -8.42 39.27
N SER A 158 18.86 -7.45 39.86
CA SER A 158 20.08 -7.58 40.67
C SER A 158 20.88 -8.88 40.55
N GLY A 159 22.10 -8.77 40.03
CA GLY A 159 23.17 -9.76 40.22
C GLY A 159 24.41 -9.39 39.41
N GLY A 160 25.32 -8.63 40.01
CA GLY A 160 26.57 -8.25 39.37
C GLY A 160 27.54 -9.43 39.23
N HIS A 161 28.42 -9.35 38.23
CA HIS A 161 29.86 -9.58 38.41
C HIS A 161 30.63 -8.99 37.23
N THR A 162 31.67 -8.24 37.60
CA THR A 162 32.73 -7.71 36.77
C THR A 162 33.63 -8.83 36.23
N ALA A 163 34.09 -8.74 34.98
CA ALA A 163 35.47 -9.02 34.60
C ALA A 163 35.73 -8.60 33.14
N ALA A 164 36.74 -7.75 32.99
CA ALA A 164 37.36 -7.33 31.74
C ALA A 164 38.07 -8.51 31.04
N TYR A 165 38.23 -8.44 29.70
CA TYR A 165 39.50 -8.69 29.01
C TYR A 165 39.51 -8.05 27.61
N ALA A 166 40.72 -7.77 27.16
CA ALA A 166 41.12 -6.77 26.18
C ALA A 166 41.34 -7.33 24.76
N VAL A 167 41.26 -6.41 23.78
CA VAL A 167 42.09 -6.26 22.57
C VAL A 167 42.34 -7.50 21.69
N GLY A 168 41.77 -7.46 20.48
CA GLY A 168 42.17 -8.28 19.33
C GLY A 168 41.03 -8.52 18.35
N GLY A 169 40.66 -7.53 17.52
CA GLY A 169 39.52 -7.73 16.61
C GLY A 169 39.25 -6.63 15.58
N GLY A 170 40.26 -5.88 15.14
CA GLY A 170 40.07 -4.80 14.16
C GLY A 170 39.59 -5.31 12.78
N SER A 171 39.96 -6.54 12.40
CA SER A 171 39.62 -7.12 11.10
C SER A 171 38.27 -7.86 11.09
N VAL A 172 37.85 -8.46 12.20
CA VAL A 172 36.56 -9.17 12.30
C VAL A 172 35.39 -8.18 12.40
N ALA A 173 35.58 -7.05 13.08
CA ALA A 173 34.55 -6.03 13.21
C ALA A 173 34.23 -5.33 11.88
N VAL A 174 35.23 -5.04 11.05
CA VAL A 174 35.01 -4.41 9.74
C VAL A 174 34.37 -5.39 8.76
N ALA A 175 34.78 -6.66 8.77
CA ALA A 175 34.13 -7.69 7.95
C ALA A 175 32.67 -7.92 8.37
N ALA A 176 32.38 -7.91 9.68
CA ALA A 176 31.02 -8.02 10.21
C ALA A 176 30.17 -6.79 9.85
N VAL A 177 30.71 -5.57 9.95
CA VAL A 177 30.00 -4.33 9.57
C VAL A 177 29.77 -4.25 8.07
N ALA A 178 30.75 -4.65 7.25
CA ALA A 178 30.61 -4.72 5.79
C ALA A 178 29.60 -5.80 5.36
N ALA A 179 29.65 -6.98 5.98
CA ALA A 179 28.67 -8.04 5.74
C ALA A 179 27.25 -7.62 6.19
N LEU A 180 27.14 -6.92 7.33
CA LEU A 180 25.87 -6.39 7.83
C LEU A 180 25.35 -5.24 6.96
N ALA A 181 26.23 -4.39 6.43
CA ALA A 181 25.90 -3.30 5.52
C ALA A 181 25.47 -3.83 4.16
N VAL A 182 26.16 -4.82 3.58
CA VAL A 182 25.75 -5.49 2.34
C VAL A 182 24.46 -6.27 2.53
N TRP A 183 24.29 -6.95 3.67
CA TRP A 183 23.05 -7.65 4.04
C TRP A 183 21.89 -6.67 4.21
N ARG A 184 22.12 -5.52 4.85
CA ARG A 184 21.12 -4.44 4.95
C ARG A 184 20.82 -3.83 3.59
N TRP A 185 21.83 -3.51 2.78
CA TRP A 185 21.64 -2.88 1.47
C TRP A 185 20.88 -3.78 0.50
N ARG A 186 21.09 -5.11 0.59
CA ARG A 186 20.25 -6.11 -0.11
C ARG A 186 18.82 -6.20 0.44
N ARG A 187 18.58 -5.90 1.73
CA ARG A 187 17.22 -5.85 2.34
C ARG A 187 16.52 -4.50 2.18
N THR A 188 17.25 -3.40 2.00
CA THR A 188 16.72 -2.03 1.94
C THR A 188 16.50 -1.53 0.52
N ARG A 189 16.84 -2.30 -0.52
CA ARG A 189 16.14 -2.20 -1.81
C ARG A 189 14.70 -2.68 -1.63
N VAL A 190 13.93 -1.88 -0.90
CA VAL A 190 12.49 -2.00 -0.84
C VAL A 190 12.00 -1.45 -2.17
N VAL A 191 11.90 -2.35 -3.16
CA VAL A 191 11.00 -2.11 -4.29
C VAL A 191 9.66 -1.76 -3.65
N ARG A 192 9.25 -0.49 -3.76
CA ARG A 192 7.93 -0.05 -3.29
C ARG A 192 6.93 -0.86 -4.09
N ARG A 193 6.25 -1.78 -3.40
CA ARG A 193 5.18 -2.56 -3.99
C ARG A 193 4.08 -1.59 -4.40
N ARG A 194 3.61 -1.69 -5.63
CA ARG A 194 2.49 -0.88 -6.10
C ARG A 194 1.26 -1.20 -5.22
N PRO A 195 0.60 -0.21 -4.60
CA PRO A 195 -0.64 -0.43 -3.87
C PRO A 195 -1.66 -1.09 -4.80
N ARG A 196 -2.31 -2.15 -4.33
CA ARG A 196 -3.30 -2.88 -5.12
C ARG A 196 -4.62 -2.13 -5.11
N PRO A 197 -5.30 -1.98 -6.25
CA PRO A 197 -6.58 -1.29 -6.29
C PRO A 197 -7.59 -2.03 -5.41
N VAL A 198 -8.25 -1.26 -4.54
CA VAL A 198 -9.37 -1.74 -3.71
C VAL A 198 -10.61 -1.78 -4.60
N LEU A 199 -11.13 -2.98 -4.85
CA LEU A 199 -12.29 -3.25 -5.72
C LEU A 199 -13.57 -3.55 -4.92
N THR A 200 -13.74 -2.90 -3.77
CA THR A 200 -14.95 -3.01 -2.93
C THR A 200 -16.23 -2.68 -3.70
N ASP A 201 -16.12 -1.78 -4.68
CA ASP A 201 -17.25 -1.20 -5.40
C ASP A 201 -17.49 -1.87 -6.77
N ALA A 202 -16.89 -3.02 -7.07
CA ALA A 202 -17.10 -3.67 -8.35
C ALA A 202 -18.55 -4.16 -8.47
N ARG A 203 -19.39 -3.31 -9.09
CA ARG A 203 -20.87 -3.37 -9.03
C ARG A 203 -21.47 -4.57 -9.76
N SER A 204 -20.67 -5.35 -10.48
CA SER A 204 -21.14 -6.54 -11.20
C SER A 204 -20.04 -7.59 -11.41
N ALA A 205 -20.42 -8.86 -11.55
CA ALA A 205 -19.51 -9.92 -11.96
C ALA A 205 -18.93 -9.70 -13.38
N ALA A 206 -19.59 -8.89 -14.22
CA ALA A 206 -19.09 -8.54 -15.54
C ALA A 206 -17.87 -7.60 -15.45
N SER A 207 -17.97 -6.52 -14.67
CA SER A 207 -16.86 -5.58 -14.47
C SER A 207 -15.67 -6.23 -13.78
N LEU A 208 -15.92 -7.14 -12.81
CA LEU A 208 -14.83 -7.91 -12.19
C LEU A 208 -14.14 -8.84 -13.18
N ARG A 209 -14.89 -9.44 -14.10
CA ARG A 209 -14.31 -10.31 -15.14
C ARG A 209 -13.45 -9.53 -16.12
N GLU A 210 -13.94 -8.39 -16.60
CA GLU A 210 -13.17 -7.50 -17.49
C GLU A 210 -11.87 -7.04 -16.83
N HIS A 211 -11.95 -6.65 -15.55
CA HIS A 211 -10.76 -6.29 -14.79
C HIS A 211 -9.79 -7.47 -14.64
N ALA A 212 -10.29 -8.66 -14.25
CA ALA A 212 -9.45 -9.85 -14.11
C ALA A 212 -8.79 -10.27 -15.43
N GLN A 213 -9.50 -10.12 -16.57
CA GLN A 213 -8.93 -10.34 -17.89
C GLN A 213 -7.78 -9.37 -18.18
N ALA A 214 -7.98 -8.08 -17.91
CA ALA A 214 -6.94 -7.07 -18.11
C ALA A 214 -5.71 -7.32 -17.22
N GLU A 215 -5.90 -7.65 -15.94
CA GLU A 215 -4.79 -7.98 -15.03
C GLU A 215 -4.07 -9.28 -15.43
N LEU A 216 -4.80 -10.29 -15.93
CA LEU A 216 -4.19 -11.53 -16.38
C LEU A 216 -3.27 -11.29 -17.60
N VAL A 217 -3.71 -10.46 -18.56
CA VAL A 217 -2.89 -10.07 -19.70
C VAL A 217 -1.62 -9.35 -19.24
N ARG A 218 -1.76 -8.37 -18.32
CA ARG A 218 -0.59 -7.65 -17.78
C ARG A 218 0.37 -8.56 -17.03
N LEU A 219 -0.13 -9.56 -16.31
CA LEU A 219 0.71 -10.57 -15.67
C LEU A 219 1.46 -11.39 -16.73
N GLY A 220 0.79 -11.82 -17.80
CA GLY A 220 1.41 -12.51 -18.93
C GLY A 220 2.55 -11.70 -19.54
N GLU A 221 2.28 -10.45 -19.92
CA GLU A 221 3.28 -9.52 -20.46
C GLU A 221 4.47 -9.32 -19.50
N ALA A 222 4.19 -9.21 -18.19
CA ALA A 222 5.23 -9.06 -17.18
C ALA A 222 6.08 -10.33 -16.96
N LEU A 223 5.56 -11.51 -17.35
CA LEU A 223 6.23 -12.80 -17.25
C LEU A 223 7.04 -13.16 -18.49
N ASP A 224 6.65 -12.67 -19.68
CA ASP A 224 7.36 -12.96 -20.95
C ASP A 224 8.85 -12.59 -20.88
N ASP A 225 9.17 -11.44 -20.28
CA ASP A 225 10.55 -10.97 -20.10
C ASP A 225 11.11 -11.21 -18.69
N ALA A 226 10.42 -11.98 -17.84
CA ALA A 226 10.81 -12.14 -16.46
C ALA A 226 12.07 -13.02 -16.30
N GLN A 227 13.06 -12.47 -15.59
CA GLN A 227 14.30 -13.15 -15.25
C GLN A 227 14.50 -13.16 -13.72
N GLY A 228 15.21 -14.17 -13.21
CA GLY A 228 15.45 -14.33 -11.79
C GLY A 228 15.55 -15.80 -11.38
N ASP A 229 15.24 -16.08 -10.12
CA ASP A 229 15.21 -17.45 -9.61
C ASP A 229 14.21 -18.32 -10.39
N ALA A 230 14.71 -19.40 -11.01
CA ALA A 230 13.91 -20.26 -11.88
C ALA A 230 12.80 -21.01 -11.14
N GLY A 231 12.96 -21.28 -9.84
CA GLY A 231 11.92 -21.89 -9.01
C GLY A 231 10.75 -20.92 -8.81
N ARG A 232 11.06 -19.68 -8.45
CA ARG A 232 10.07 -18.60 -8.27
C ARG A 232 9.38 -18.20 -9.57
N LEU A 233 10.11 -18.18 -10.70
CA LEU A 233 9.48 -17.96 -12.01
C LEU A 233 8.51 -19.09 -12.35
N ARG A 234 8.83 -20.34 -12.02
CA ARG A 234 7.90 -21.46 -12.18
C ARG A 234 6.66 -21.31 -11.30
N GLU A 235 6.81 -20.90 -10.04
CA GLU A 235 5.68 -20.56 -9.16
C GLU A 235 4.78 -19.48 -9.79
N ALA A 236 5.39 -18.46 -10.42
CA ALA A 236 4.65 -17.39 -11.08
C ALA A 236 3.87 -17.87 -12.32
N LEU A 237 4.49 -18.71 -13.15
CA LEU A 237 3.86 -19.32 -14.33
C LEU A 237 2.75 -20.31 -13.95
N ASP A 238 2.92 -21.06 -12.86
CA ASP A 238 1.88 -21.94 -12.30
C ASP A 238 0.67 -21.10 -11.84
N ALA A 239 0.92 -19.98 -11.16
CA ALA A 239 -0.13 -19.06 -10.70
C ALA A 239 -0.86 -18.38 -11.87
N TYR A 240 -0.13 -17.96 -12.91
CA TYR A 240 -0.69 -17.46 -14.17
C TYR A 240 -1.59 -18.51 -14.85
N SER A 241 -1.10 -19.74 -14.96
CA SER A 241 -1.86 -20.87 -15.54
C SER A 241 -3.10 -21.20 -14.72
N ALA A 242 -3.00 -21.16 -13.39
CA ALA A 242 -4.12 -21.35 -12.49
C ALA A 242 -5.15 -20.23 -12.62
N ALA A 243 -4.71 -18.98 -12.73
CA ALA A 243 -5.57 -17.82 -12.91
C ALA A 243 -6.38 -17.91 -14.22
N GLY A 244 -5.74 -18.29 -15.34
CA GLY A 244 -6.44 -18.54 -16.61
C GLY A 244 -7.52 -19.63 -16.48
N LYS A 245 -7.17 -20.79 -15.91
CA LYS A 245 -8.15 -21.87 -15.66
C LYS A 245 -9.30 -21.43 -14.76
N ALA A 246 -9.01 -20.66 -13.71
CA ALA A 246 -10.02 -20.15 -12.80
C ALA A 246 -10.93 -19.12 -13.49
N LEU A 247 -10.38 -18.26 -14.34
CA LEU A 247 -11.11 -17.25 -15.10
C LEU A 247 -12.09 -17.87 -16.08
N ASP A 248 -11.65 -18.92 -16.80
CA ASP A 248 -12.50 -19.68 -17.72
C ASP A 248 -13.66 -20.38 -17.01
N ALA A 249 -13.42 -20.87 -15.79
CA ALA A 249 -14.41 -21.57 -14.98
C ALA A 249 -15.28 -20.64 -14.11
N ALA A 250 -14.90 -19.37 -13.94
CA ALA A 250 -15.51 -18.46 -12.99
C ALA A 250 -16.97 -18.18 -13.34
N ARG A 251 -17.87 -18.28 -12.35
CA ARG A 251 -19.29 -17.94 -12.51
C ARG A 251 -19.80 -16.93 -11.49
N THR A 252 -19.14 -16.83 -10.34
CA THR A 252 -19.57 -15.98 -9.24
C THR A 252 -18.52 -14.91 -8.90
N VAL A 253 -18.92 -13.92 -8.12
CA VAL A 253 -17.99 -12.90 -7.59
C VAL A 253 -16.85 -13.54 -6.76
N PRO A 254 -17.13 -14.52 -5.87
CA PRO A 254 -16.07 -15.30 -5.21
C PRO A 254 -15.06 -15.97 -6.15
N ASP A 255 -15.51 -16.51 -7.29
CA ASP A 255 -14.58 -17.09 -8.27
C ASP A 255 -13.66 -16.02 -8.87
N LEU A 256 -14.23 -14.87 -9.24
CA LEU A 256 -13.46 -13.76 -9.82
C LEU A 256 -12.49 -13.14 -8.81
N ALA A 257 -12.87 -13.05 -7.54
CA ALA A 257 -11.93 -12.71 -6.47
C ALA A 257 -10.79 -13.73 -6.36
N GLY A 258 -11.09 -15.02 -6.55
CA GLY A 258 -10.10 -16.09 -6.61
C GLY A 258 -9.14 -15.96 -7.78
N VAL A 259 -9.62 -15.53 -8.95
CA VAL A 259 -8.76 -15.21 -10.11
C VAL A 259 -7.78 -14.10 -9.75
N LEU A 260 -8.26 -13.01 -9.16
CA LEU A 260 -7.41 -11.89 -8.75
C LEU A 260 -6.38 -12.31 -7.69
N VAL A 261 -6.75 -13.18 -6.75
CA VAL A 261 -5.81 -13.77 -5.79
C VAL A 261 -4.71 -14.58 -6.49
N LEU A 262 -5.04 -15.36 -7.52
CA LEU A 262 -4.05 -16.16 -8.27
C LEU A 262 -3.13 -15.28 -9.10
N ILE A 263 -3.66 -14.24 -9.75
CA ILE A 263 -2.86 -13.21 -10.45
C ILE A 263 -1.90 -12.55 -9.46
N ASP A 264 -2.39 -12.24 -8.26
CA ASP A 264 -1.61 -11.65 -7.20
C ASP A 264 -0.42 -12.53 -6.78
N MET A 265 -0.69 -13.82 -6.57
CA MET A 265 0.36 -14.81 -6.29
C MET A 265 1.39 -14.89 -7.42
N GLY A 266 0.97 -14.72 -8.68
CA GLY A 266 1.86 -14.66 -9.83
C GLY A 266 2.81 -13.46 -9.80
N HIS A 267 2.29 -12.27 -9.51
CA HIS A 267 3.12 -11.08 -9.31
C HIS A 267 4.07 -11.25 -8.13
N ASP A 268 3.60 -11.81 -7.02
CA ASP A 268 4.40 -12.03 -5.81
C ASP A 268 5.58 -12.96 -6.08
N ALA A 269 5.33 -14.05 -6.80
CA ALA A 269 6.36 -15.00 -7.18
C ALA A 269 7.36 -14.40 -8.18
N SER A 270 6.89 -13.62 -9.17
CA SER A 270 7.76 -12.92 -10.14
C SER A 270 8.66 -11.89 -9.46
N GLU A 271 8.11 -11.09 -8.55
CA GLU A 271 8.90 -10.13 -7.77
C GLU A 271 9.89 -10.85 -6.84
N ALA A 272 9.48 -11.93 -6.18
CA ALA A 272 10.37 -12.75 -5.37
C ALA A 272 11.51 -13.36 -6.20
N ALA A 273 11.26 -13.74 -7.46
CA ALA A 273 12.30 -14.24 -8.37
C ALA A 273 13.41 -13.21 -8.62
N ARG A 274 13.05 -11.92 -8.63
CA ARG A 274 13.97 -10.77 -8.78
C ARG A 274 14.65 -10.36 -7.46
N GLY A 275 14.44 -11.13 -6.39
CA GLY A 275 14.95 -10.80 -5.05
C GLY A 275 14.11 -9.78 -4.30
N GLY A 276 12.88 -9.53 -4.77
CA GLY A 276 11.89 -8.68 -4.11
C GLY A 276 11.38 -9.27 -2.79
N ARG A 277 10.52 -8.51 -2.10
CA ARG A 277 9.93 -8.95 -0.83
C ARG A 277 8.99 -10.14 -1.03
N GLY A 278 8.83 -10.93 0.03
CA GLY A 278 7.88 -12.04 0.06
C GLY A 278 6.42 -11.60 -0.05
N PRO A 279 5.50 -12.57 -0.24
CA PRO A 279 4.11 -12.27 -0.55
C PRO A 279 3.40 -11.48 0.55
N THR A 280 2.50 -10.58 0.17
CA THR A 280 1.56 -9.95 1.11
C THR A 280 0.19 -10.51 0.78
N PRO A 281 -0.37 -11.35 1.67
CA PRO A 281 -1.69 -11.90 1.42
C PRO A 281 -2.73 -10.79 1.32
N LEU A 282 -3.70 -10.95 0.43
CA LEU A 282 -4.88 -10.09 0.35
C LEU A 282 -5.75 -10.23 1.61
N CYS A 283 -6.69 -9.31 1.81
CA CYS A 283 -7.62 -9.34 2.94
C CYS A 283 -8.42 -10.64 2.96
N PHE A 284 -8.35 -11.36 4.08
CA PHE A 284 -9.05 -12.62 4.29
C PHE A 284 -10.56 -12.48 4.13
N PHE A 285 -11.16 -11.46 4.75
CA PHE A 285 -12.62 -11.32 4.76
C PHE A 285 -13.18 -11.03 3.37
N ASN A 286 -12.45 -10.25 2.58
CA ASN A 286 -12.80 -9.95 1.20
C ASN A 286 -11.52 -9.61 0.42
N PRO A 287 -11.01 -10.52 -0.44
CA PRO A 287 -9.80 -10.27 -1.23
C PRO A 287 -9.89 -9.02 -2.13
N LEU A 288 -11.10 -8.58 -2.48
CA LEU A 288 -11.31 -7.36 -3.26
C LEU A 288 -10.94 -6.10 -2.47
N HIS A 289 -10.68 -6.19 -1.16
CA HIS A 289 -10.16 -5.07 -0.37
C HIS A 289 -8.66 -4.81 -0.60
N GLY A 290 -7.97 -5.65 -1.38
CA GLY A 290 -6.53 -5.54 -1.58
C GLY A 290 -5.74 -6.10 -0.39
N ASP A 291 -4.59 -5.49 -0.09
CA ASP A 291 -3.61 -6.03 0.84
C ASP A 291 -4.11 -6.23 2.28
N GLY A 292 -3.68 -7.33 2.89
CA GLY A 292 -3.87 -7.66 4.29
C GLY A 292 -2.61 -7.44 5.14
N PRO A 293 -2.20 -6.19 5.44
CA PRO A 293 -0.99 -5.93 6.20
C PRO A 293 -1.14 -6.28 7.70
N VAL A 294 -2.37 -6.48 8.18
CA VAL A 294 -2.64 -6.67 9.61
C VAL A 294 -2.95 -8.14 9.91
N ALA A 295 -2.20 -8.73 10.84
CA ALA A 295 -2.57 -10.03 11.41
C ALA A 295 -3.67 -9.86 12.45
N VAL A 296 -4.73 -10.66 12.35
CA VAL A 296 -5.90 -10.62 13.23
C VAL A 296 -6.19 -12.04 13.71
N ARG A 297 -6.36 -12.20 15.03
CA ARG A 297 -6.92 -13.42 15.62
C ARG A 297 -8.43 -13.31 15.58
N TRP A 298 -9.05 -14.19 14.81
CA TRP A 298 -10.48 -14.16 14.55
C TRP A 298 -11.09 -15.56 14.75
N ARG A 299 -12.40 -15.59 14.98
CA ARG A 299 -13.19 -16.82 15.15
C ARG A 299 -14.47 -16.67 14.36
N ALA A 300 -14.76 -17.65 13.50
CA ALA A 300 -16.02 -17.71 12.79
C ALA A 300 -17.22 -17.74 13.74
N VAL A 301 -18.33 -17.15 13.32
CA VAL A 301 -19.57 -17.17 14.10
C VAL A 301 -20.01 -18.64 14.25
N GLY A 302 -20.27 -19.08 15.47
CA GLY A 302 -20.59 -20.49 15.77
C GLY A 302 -19.38 -21.44 15.86
N GLY A 303 -18.18 -21.00 15.45
CA GLY A 303 -16.94 -21.78 15.56
C GLY A 303 -16.31 -21.71 16.96
N ARG A 304 -15.58 -22.77 17.35
CA ARG A 304 -14.81 -22.80 18.61
C ARG A 304 -13.34 -22.43 18.42
N GLU A 305 -12.81 -22.64 17.22
CA GLU A 305 -11.39 -22.44 16.90
C GLU A 305 -11.07 -20.99 16.55
N ARG A 306 -9.97 -20.47 17.10
CA ARG A 306 -9.44 -19.16 16.72
C ARG A 306 -8.33 -19.33 15.70
N ILE A 307 -8.50 -18.70 14.56
CA ILE A 307 -7.52 -18.69 13.47
C ILE A 307 -6.83 -17.33 13.38
N THR A 308 -5.60 -17.31 12.88
CA THR A 308 -4.90 -16.07 12.58
C THR A 308 -4.95 -15.83 11.09
N VAL A 309 -5.51 -14.69 10.70
CA VAL A 309 -5.68 -14.28 9.29
C VAL A 309 -5.05 -12.92 9.05
N ARG A 310 -4.81 -12.61 7.78
CA ARG A 310 -4.34 -11.31 7.28
C ARG A 310 -5.54 -10.52 6.76
N ALA A 311 -5.71 -9.30 7.23
CA ALA A 311 -6.85 -8.45 6.88
C ALA A 311 -6.40 -7.02 6.58
N CYS A 312 -7.20 -6.32 5.77
CA CYS A 312 -7.06 -4.88 5.57
C CYS A 312 -7.29 -4.13 6.90
N ALA A 313 -6.88 -2.86 6.95
CA ALA A 313 -7.01 -2.05 8.17
C ALA A 313 -8.47 -1.94 8.65
N ALA A 314 -9.43 -1.79 7.73
CA ALA A 314 -10.85 -1.66 8.03
C ALA A 314 -11.43 -2.95 8.65
N CYS A 315 -11.24 -4.10 8.01
CA CYS A 315 -11.71 -5.38 8.54
C CYS A 315 -11.00 -5.74 9.85
N ALA A 316 -9.72 -5.42 9.99
CA ALA A 316 -9.01 -5.60 11.26
C ALA A 316 -9.59 -4.73 12.39
N LYS A 317 -9.99 -3.49 12.09
CA LYS A 317 -10.69 -2.61 13.02
C LYS A 317 -12.04 -3.19 13.44
N ALA A 318 -12.85 -3.65 12.49
CA ALA A 318 -14.15 -4.27 12.77
C ALA A 318 -14.02 -5.49 13.69
N VAL A 319 -13.08 -6.41 13.40
CA VAL A 319 -12.84 -7.57 14.26
C VAL A 319 -12.44 -7.17 15.68
N ARG A 320 -11.56 -6.17 15.84
CA ARG A 320 -11.12 -5.68 17.16
C ARG A 320 -12.27 -5.03 17.93
N ALA A 321 -13.15 -4.33 17.23
CA ALA A 321 -14.39 -3.75 17.78
C ALA A 321 -15.47 -4.80 18.08
N ARG A 322 -15.25 -6.07 17.72
CA ARG A 322 -16.23 -7.17 17.81
C ARG A 322 -17.46 -6.95 16.91
N GLU A 323 -17.27 -6.21 15.83
CA GLU A 323 -18.25 -6.00 14.77
C GLU A 323 -18.05 -7.02 13.65
N THR A 324 -19.06 -7.22 12.82
CA THR A 324 -18.96 -8.05 11.61
C THR A 324 -18.16 -7.31 10.54
N PRO A 325 -17.00 -7.84 10.09
CA PRO A 325 -16.26 -7.23 8.99
C PRO A 325 -17.05 -7.27 7.69
N ASP A 326 -16.67 -6.44 6.72
CA ASP A 326 -17.18 -6.58 5.36
C ASP A 326 -16.59 -7.86 4.72
N VAL A 327 -17.49 -8.81 4.44
CA VAL A 327 -17.15 -10.19 4.08
C VAL A 327 -17.66 -10.50 2.69
N LEU A 328 -16.79 -11.08 1.87
CA LEU A 328 -17.17 -11.61 0.57
C LEU A 328 -18.11 -12.81 0.74
N ARG A 329 -19.25 -12.77 0.05
CA ARG A 329 -20.30 -13.79 0.13
C ARG A 329 -20.48 -14.54 -1.18
N ASP A 330 -20.83 -15.81 -1.07
CA ASP A 330 -21.39 -16.63 -2.12
C ASP A 330 -22.90 -16.80 -1.88
N GLY A 331 -23.70 -16.00 -2.58
CA GLY A 331 -25.11 -15.82 -2.25
C GLY A 331 -25.29 -15.17 -0.87
N ALA A 332 -26.02 -15.85 0.02
CA ALA A 332 -26.25 -15.37 1.39
C ALA A 332 -25.10 -15.73 2.36
N THR A 333 -24.23 -16.65 1.98
CA THR A 333 -23.25 -17.29 2.88
C THR A 333 -21.88 -16.64 2.72
N PRO A 334 -21.18 -16.27 3.80
CA PRO A 334 -19.75 -15.96 3.75
C PRO A 334 -18.95 -17.03 3.00
N TYR A 335 -18.03 -16.63 2.13
CA TYR A 335 -17.31 -17.59 1.28
C TYR A 335 -16.59 -18.68 2.11
N TYR A 336 -16.08 -18.33 3.29
CA TYR A 336 -15.36 -19.25 4.19
C TYR A 336 -16.30 -20.17 5.00
N GLU A 337 -17.61 -19.96 4.96
CA GLU A 337 -18.64 -20.83 5.56
C GLU A 337 -19.27 -21.78 4.53
N VAL A 338 -18.96 -21.61 3.24
CA VAL A 338 -19.33 -22.58 2.21
C VAL A 338 -18.64 -23.92 2.48
N ASP A 339 -19.33 -25.03 2.23
CA ASP A 339 -18.79 -26.39 2.38
C ASP A 339 -17.40 -26.49 1.70
N PRO A 340 -16.32 -26.75 2.48
CA PRO A 340 -14.96 -26.86 1.95
C PRO A 340 -14.84 -27.91 0.83
N ALA A 341 -15.64 -28.97 0.85
CA ALA A 341 -15.63 -29.98 -0.22
C ALA A 341 -16.09 -29.42 -1.57
N ARG A 342 -16.86 -28.32 -1.57
CA ARG A 342 -17.47 -27.70 -2.75
C ARG A 342 -16.79 -26.39 -3.18
N SER A 343 -15.92 -25.82 -2.34
CA SER A 343 -15.25 -24.55 -2.61
C SER A 343 -13.77 -24.62 -2.24
N VAL A 344 -12.92 -24.53 -3.27
CA VAL A 344 -11.46 -24.40 -3.07
C VAL A 344 -11.11 -23.10 -2.35
N TRP A 345 -11.91 -22.05 -2.54
CA TRP A 345 -11.75 -20.75 -1.88
C TRP A 345 -11.99 -20.86 -0.38
N ALA A 346 -13.07 -21.54 0.03
CA ALA A 346 -13.38 -21.80 1.43
C ALA A 346 -12.29 -22.67 2.09
N THR A 347 -11.90 -23.76 1.42
CA THR A 347 -10.87 -24.70 1.91
C THR A 347 -9.53 -24.04 2.17
N THR A 348 -9.13 -23.10 1.32
CA THR A 348 -7.79 -22.49 1.36
C THR A 348 -7.78 -21.13 2.05
N GLY A 349 -8.96 -20.51 2.24
CA GLY A 349 -9.06 -19.11 2.64
C GLY A 349 -8.39 -18.18 1.63
N TYR A 350 -8.58 -18.44 0.33
CA TYR A 350 -7.83 -17.77 -0.75
C TYR A 350 -6.30 -17.86 -0.57
N GLY A 351 -5.81 -19.02 -0.11
CA GLY A 351 -4.39 -19.29 0.09
C GLY A 351 -3.83 -18.89 1.46
N GLN A 352 -4.64 -18.31 2.35
CA GLN A 352 -4.16 -17.94 3.69
C GLN A 352 -4.03 -19.11 4.67
N PHE A 353 -4.90 -20.10 4.59
CA PHE A 353 -4.85 -21.27 5.47
C PHE A 353 -3.99 -22.40 4.93
N ARG A 354 -3.91 -22.49 3.60
CA ARG A 354 -3.18 -23.53 2.88
C ARG A 354 -2.49 -22.95 1.67
N GLY A 355 -1.19 -23.21 1.54
CA GLY A 355 -0.37 -22.77 0.42
C GLY A 355 -0.51 -23.60 -0.86
N ASP A 356 -1.43 -24.58 -0.90
CA ASP A 356 -1.64 -25.47 -2.05
C ASP A 356 -2.73 -24.98 -3.03
N LEU A 357 -3.18 -23.73 -2.91
CA LEU A 357 -4.26 -23.17 -3.72
C LEU A 357 -4.00 -23.31 -5.23
N VAL A 358 -2.85 -22.84 -5.71
CA VAL A 358 -2.46 -22.90 -7.13
C VAL A 358 -2.54 -24.33 -7.64
N GLN A 359 -1.98 -25.28 -6.89
CA GLN A 359 -1.94 -26.70 -7.28
C GLN A 359 -3.34 -27.33 -7.31
N ARG A 360 -4.23 -26.99 -6.37
CA ARG A 360 -5.64 -27.42 -6.39
C ARG A 360 -6.36 -26.93 -7.64
N VAL A 361 -6.19 -25.65 -7.98
CA VAL A 361 -6.80 -25.05 -9.17
C VAL A 361 -6.27 -25.72 -10.45
N LEU A 362 -4.95 -25.94 -10.55
CA LEU A 362 -4.34 -26.60 -11.70
C LEU A 362 -4.85 -28.04 -11.90
N ARG A 363 -5.15 -28.77 -10.82
CA ARG A 363 -5.77 -30.10 -10.84
C ARG A 363 -7.27 -30.10 -11.18
N GLY A 364 -7.92 -28.93 -11.21
CA GLY A 364 -9.35 -28.80 -11.50
C GLY A 364 -10.26 -28.88 -10.26
N ASP A 365 -9.73 -28.69 -9.05
CA ASP A 365 -10.50 -28.75 -7.80
C ASP A 365 -11.45 -27.54 -7.59
N LEU A 366 -11.52 -26.60 -8.54
CA LEU A 366 -12.37 -25.40 -8.46
C LEU A 366 -13.84 -25.71 -8.15
N ARG A 367 -14.36 -26.81 -8.72
CA ARG A 367 -15.73 -27.29 -8.50
C ARG A 367 -15.75 -28.82 -8.53
N ARG A 368 -15.51 -29.46 -7.38
CA ARG A 368 -15.84 -30.89 -7.22
C ARG A 368 -17.36 -30.99 -7.07
N ARG A 369 -17.99 -31.82 -7.92
CA ARG A 369 -19.42 -32.14 -7.83
C ARG A 369 -19.70 -33.10 -6.69
#